data_AF-A0A2S2PYR3-F1
#
_entry.id   AF-A0A2S2PYR3-F1
#
_cell.length_a   1.000
_cell.length_b   1.000
_cell.length_c   1.000
_cell.angle_alpha   90.00
_cell.angle_beta   90.00
_cell.angle_gamma   90.00
#
_symmetry.space_group_name_H-M   'P 1'
#
loop_
_entity.id
_entity.type
_entity.pdbx_description
1 polymer ?
#
loop_
_entity_poly.entity_id
_entity_poly.type
_entity_poly.pdbx_seq_one_letter_code
_entity_poly.pdbx_strand_id
1 'polypeptide(L)'
;MTSHSYPGAEIDSDHNLVVMKYKIIPKKITKRSKCTIWDVEKLKNEKTRQKFQNKVYNRLIATGIDPPWEEVVNNIRKSAVESIGFKKLTPRKPWIINEIIN
;
A
#
# COMPACT_ATOMS: atom_id res chain seq x y z
N MET A 1 4.19 -61.82 -12.63
CA MET A 1 5.06 -61.86 -11.44
C MET A 1 4.76 -60.61 -10.63
N THR A 2 3.94 -60.73 -9.59
CA THR A 2 3.57 -59.63 -8.70
C THR A 2 4.45 -59.70 -7.46
N SER A 3 5.22 -58.64 -7.21
CA SER A 3 6.10 -58.52 -6.05
C SER A 3 5.27 -58.21 -4.80
N HIS A 4 5.06 -59.21 -3.94
CA HIS A 4 4.51 -59.01 -2.60
C HIS A 4 5.68 -58.80 -1.62
N SER A 5 5.98 -57.55 -1.29
CA SER A 5 6.86 -57.22 -0.16
C SER A 5 6.07 -57.42 1.12
N TYR A 6 6.27 -58.55 1.81
CA TYR A 6 5.73 -58.77 3.15
C TYR A 6 6.47 -57.85 4.16
N PRO A 7 5.79 -57.34 5.20
CA PRO A 7 6.45 -56.63 6.29
C PRO A 7 7.45 -57.58 6.97
N GLY A 8 8.73 -57.22 6.95
CA GLY A 8 9.76 -57.95 7.68
C GLY A 8 9.59 -57.76 9.19
N ALA A 9 10.07 -58.72 9.99
CA ALA A 9 10.00 -58.72 11.46
C ALA A 9 10.66 -57.51 12.15
N GLU A 10 11.27 -56.60 11.38
CA GLU A 10 11.99 -55.42 11.83
C GLU A 10 11.18 -54.11 11.66
N ILE A 11 9.97 -54.16 11.10
CA ILE A 11 9.11 -52.98 10.84
C ILE A 11 7.72 -53.21 11.44
N ASP A 12 7.36 -52.45 12.47
CA ASP A 12 6.06 -52.48 13.17
C ASP A 12 4.98 -51.64 12.45
N SER A 13 5.00 -51.63 11.11
CA SER A 13 4.01 -50.90 10.32
C SER A 13 3.82 -51.52 8.94
N ASP A 14 2.57 -51.76 8.58
CA ASP A 14 2.14 -52.10 7.23
C ASP A 14 2.07 -50.87 6.30
N HIS A 15 2.36 -49.67 6.83
CA HIS A 15 2.38 -48.42 6.09
C HIS A 15 3.81 -48.01 5.71
N ASN A 16 3.98 -47.60 4.45
CA ASN A 16 5.25 -47.04 3.99
C ASN A 16 5.41 -45.59 4.46
N LEU A 17 6.53 -45.28 5.11
CA LEU A 17 6.90 -43.93 5.51
C LEU A 17 7.10 -43.05 4.27
N VAL A 18 6.24 -42.05 4.09
CA VAL A 18 6.41 -41.03 3.04
C VAL A 18 7.07 -39.80 3.66
N VAL A 19 8.37 -39.62 3.41
CA VAL A 19 9.11 -38.43 3.85
C VAL A 19 9.22 -37.45 2.70
N MET A 20 8.70 -36.24 2.89
CA MET A 20 8.86 -35.14 1.93
C MET A 20 9.80 -34.09 2.49
N LYS A 21 10.83 -33.73 1.71
CA LYS A 21 11.67 -32.55 1.95
C LYS A 21 11.25 -31.44 1.00
N TYR A 22 10.80 -30.31 1.52
CA TYR A 22 10.46 -29.13 0.72
C TYR A 22 11.34 -27.93 1.07
N LYS A 23 11.62 -27.10 0.07
CA LYS A 23 12.28 -25.81 0.23
C LYS A 23 11.30 -24.72 -0.19
N ILE A 24 10.75 -24.01 0.78
CA ILE A 24 9.86 -22.87 0.52
C ILE A 24 10.72 -21.63 0.33
N ILE A 25 10.63 -21.00 -0.84
CA ILE A 25 11.24 -19.69 -1.08
C ILE A 25 10.10 -18.67 -1.05
N PRO A 26 10.03 -17.81 -0.01
CA PRO A 26 9.00 -16.79 0.04
C PRO A 26 9.22 -15.79 -1.10
N LYS A 27 8.14 -15.44 -1.79
CA LYS A 27 8.17 -14.35 -2.78
C LYS A 27 8.52 -13.06 -2.05
N LYS A 28 9.64 -12.43 -2.41
CA LYS A 28 9.96 -11.08 -1.92
C LYS A 28 8.88 -10.13 -2.40
N ILE A 29 8.05 -9.66 -1.47
CA ILE A 29 7.11 -8.57 -1.73
C ILE A 29 7.95 -7.30 -1.82
N THR A 30 8.22 -6.83 -3.03
CA THR A 30 8.77 -5.48 -3.22
C THR A 30 7.71 -4.49 -2.76
N LYS A 31 7.98 -3.75 -1.69
CA LYS A 31 7.10 -2.65 -1.24
C LYS A 31 6.93 -1.71 -2.44
N ARG A 32 5.71 -1.60 -2.98
CA ARG A 32 5.41 -0.56 -3.98
C ARG A 32 5.71 0.79 -3.35
N SER A 33 6.23 1.72 -4.13
CA SER A 33 6.36 3.09 -3.67
C SER A 33 5.01 3.55 -3.13
N LYS A 34 5.01 4.12 -1.93
CA LYS A 34 3.79 4.66 -1.31
C LYS A 34 3.35 5.84 -2.18
N CYS A 35 2.42 5.62 -3.09
CA CYS A 35 1.84 6.70 -3.87
C CYS A 35 0.88 7.46 -2.94
N THR A 36 1.28 8.65 -2.52
CA THR A 36 0.44 9.53 -1.71
C THR A 36 -0.61 10.16 -2.61
N ILE A 37 -1.86 9.68 -2.50
CA ILE A 37 -2.99 10.22 -3.24
C ILE A 37 -3.64 11.30 -2.38
N TRP A 38 -3.97 12.47 -2.94
CA TRP A 38 -4.69 13.50 -2.19
C TRP A 38 -6.14 13.11 -1.92
N ASP A 39 -6.66 13.52 -0.76
CA ASP A 39 -8.04 13.22 -0.37
C ASP A 39 -9.03 14.26 -0.94
N VAL A 40 -9.29 14.15 -2.25
CA VAL A 40 -10.16 15.08 -3.00
C VAL A 40 -11.61 15.06 -2.48
N GLU A 41 -12.03 13.98 -1.83
CA GLU A 41 -13.39 13.87 -1.25
C GLU A 41 -13.64 14.93 -0.18
N LYS A 42 -12.60 15.38 0.53
CA LYS A 42 -12.71 16.47 1.52
C LYS A 42 -13.10 17.80 0.90
N LEU A 43 -12.85 18.02 -0.39
CA LEU A 43 -13.28 19.24 -1.09
C LEU A 43 -14.78 19.30 -1.35
N LYS A 44 -15.51 18.19 -1.16
CA LYS A 44 -16.99 18.23 -1.16
C LYS A 44 -17.53 19.05 0.01
N ASN A 45 -16.77 19.19 1.10
CA ASN A 45 -17.13 20.07 2.20
C ASN A 45 -16.77 21.52 1.87
N GLU A 46 -17.78 22.38 1.88
CA GLU A 46 -17.66 23.79 1.52
C GLU A 46 -16.58 24.53 2.30
N LYS A 47 -16.50 24.29 3.61
CA LYS A 47 -15.51 24.94 4.49
C LYS A 47 -14.08 24.56 4.09
N THR A 48 -13.88 23.30 3.73
CA THR A 48 -12.56 22.79 3.33
C THR A 48 -12.18 23.32 1.95
N ARG A 49 -13.16 23.41 1.03
CA ARG A 49 -13.00 23.99 -0.30
C ARG A 49 -12.57 25.45 -0.23
N GLN A 50 -13.29 26.27 0.52
CA GLN A 50 -12.98 27.69 0.72
C GLN A 50 -11.61 27.87 1.38
N LYS A 51 -11.30 27.08 2.41
CA LYS A 51 -9.98 27.10 3.06
C LYS A 51 -8.85 26.80 2.07
N PHE A 52 -9.04 25.82 1.18
CA PHE A 52 -8.04 25.50 0.16
C PHE A 52 -7.89 26.63 -0.87
N GLN A 53 -8.99 27.16 -1.38
CA GLN A 53 -8.99 28.28 -2.33
C GLN A 53 -8.28 29.50 -1.76
N ASN A 54 -8.61 29.91 -0.52
CA ASN A 54 -7.98 31.05 0.14
C ASN A 54 -6.48 30.83 0.33
N LYS A 55 -6.04 29.61 0.69
CA LYS A 55 -4.61 29.29 0.82
C LYS A 55 -3.87 29.36 -0.51
N VAL A 56 -4.46 28.83 -1.58
CA VAL A 56 -3.86 28.89 -2.92
C VAL A 56 -3.77 30.36 -3.36
N TYR A 57 -4.85 31.11 -3.25
CA TYR A 57 -4.91 32.52 -3.63
C TYR A 57 -3.88 33.37 -2.89
N ASN A 58 -3.83 33.27 -1.56
CA ASN A 58 -2.87 34.04 -0.75
C ASN A 58 -1.42 33.73 -1.10
N ARG A 59 -1.11 32.45 -1.39
CA ARG A 59 0.25 32.06 -1.79
C ARG A 59 0.61 32.58 -3.17
N LEU A 60 -0.32 32.50 -4.13
CA LEU A 60 -0.08 33.00 -5.48
C LEU A 60 0.12 34.52 -5.48
N ILE A 61 -0.68 35.29 -4.72
CA ILE A 61 -0.46 36.73 -4.56
C ILE A 61 0.93 37.01 -3.96
N ALA A 62 1.31 36.28 -2.91
CA ALA A 62 2.60 36.45 -2.26
C ALA A 62 3.79 36.13 -3.18
N THR A 63 3.57 35.35 -4.25
CA THR A 63 4.62 35.00 -5.22
C THR A 63 4.91 36.13 -6.21
N GLY A 64 3.98 37.07 -6.40
CA GLY A 64 4.14 38.21 -7.30
C GLY A 64 3.64 37.97 -8.73
N ILE A 65 4.06 38.83 -9.66
CA ILE A 65 3.62 38.81 -11.06
C ILE A 65 4.58 37.92 -11.87
N ASP A 66 4.01 36.99 -12.63
CA ASP A 66 4.68 36.03 -13.51
C ASP A 66 5.70 35.08 -12.82
N PRO A 67 5.27 34.35 -11.78
CA PRO A 67 6.13 33.35 -11.15
C PRO A 67 6.36 32.15 -12.09
N PRO A 68 7.53 31.49 -11.99
CA PRO A 68 7.81 30.25 -12.72
C PRO A 68 6.71 29.21 -12.46
N TRP A 69 6.33 28.47 -13.50
CA TRP A 69 5.27 27.45 -13.40
C TRP A 69 5.51 26.43 -12.28
N GLU A 70 6.77 26.06 -12.03
CA GLU A 70 7.13 25.13 -10.95
C GLU A 70 6.75 25.67 -9.57
N GLU A 71 6.90 26.97 -9.37
CA GLU A 71 6.57 27.63 -8.11
C GLU A 71 5.06 27.67 -7.87
N VAL A 72 4.29 27.98 -8.92
CA VAL A 72 2.82 27.92 -8.91
C VAL A 72 2.35 26.52 -8.51
N VAL A 73 2.89 25.49 -9.18
CA VAL A 73 2.54 24.09 -8.90
C VAL A 73 2.93 23.71 -7.47
N ASN A 74 4.12 24.12 -7.01
CA ASN A 74 4.56 23.83 -5.65
C ASN A 74 3.69 24.52 -4.59
N ASN A 75 3.23 25.74 -4.84
CA ASN A 75 2.32 26.46 -3.95
C ASN A 75 0.96 25.77 -3.87
N ILE A 76 0.43 25.27 -5.00
CA ILE A 76 -0.79 24.47 -5.03
C ILE A 76 -0.61 23.16 -4.25
N ARG A 77 0.49 22.43 -4.49
CA ARG A 77 0.81 21.18 -3.78
C ARG A 77 0.92 21.40 -2.28
N LYS A 78 1.66 22.41 -1.82
CA LYS A 78 1.78 22.77 -0.41
C LYS A 78 0.41 23.11 0.18
N SER A 79 -0.43 23.84 -0.55
CA SER A 79 -1.76 24.20 -0.09
C SER A 79 -2.66 22.97 0.05
N ALA A 80 -2.56 22.02 -0.89
CA ALA A 80 -3.29 20.77 -0.85
C ALA A 80 -2.87 19.89 0.33
N VAL A 81 -1.57 19.78 0.61
CA VAL A 81 -1.08 19.02 1.78
C VAL A 81 -1.66 19.55 3.08
N GLU A 82 -1.78 20.86 3.23
CA GLU A 82 -2.28 21.47 4.48
C GLU A 82 -3.81 21.55 4.60
N SER A 83 -4.55 21.57 3.49
CA SER A 83 -6.01 21.71 3.51
C SER A 83 -6.70 20.35 3.47
N ILE A 84 -6.36 19.51 2.50
CA ILE A 84 -7.01 18.23 2.23
C ILE A 84 -6.16 17.05 2.72
N GLY A 85 -4.83 17.18 2.66
CA GLY A 85 -3.92 16.10 3.01
C GLY A 85 -4.06 14.89 2.10
N PHE A 86 -3.61 13.74 2.59
CA PHE A 86 -3.56 12.50 1.82
C PHE A 86 -4.65 11.53 2.23
N LYS A 87 -5.17 10.79 1.24
CA LYS A 87 -6.12 9.70 1.45
C LYS A 87 -5.40 8.55 2.15
N LYS A 88 -6.00 8.02 3.21
CA LYS A 88 -5.49 6.79 3.84
C LYS A 88 -5.66 5.65 2.83
N LEU A 89 -4.58 4.93 2.57
CA LEU A 89 -4.63 3.75 1.72
C LEU A 89 -5.39 2.66 2.48
N THR A 90 -6.57 2.32 2.00
CA THR A 90 -7.30 1.16 2.50
C THR A 90 -6.71 -0.11 1.87
N PRO A 91 -6.48 -1.17 2.66
CA PRO A 91 -6.07 -2.46 2.13
C PRO A 91 -7.11 -2.95 1.11
N ARG A 92 -6.64 -3.43 -0.06
CA ARG A 92 -7.53 -3.98 -1.10
C ARG A 92 -8.32 -5.20 -0.64
N LYS A 93 -7.83 -5.91 0.36
CA LYS A 93 -8.45 -7.12 0.92
C LYS A 93 -8.71 -6.87 2.41
N PRO A 94 -9.93 -7.14 2.91
CA PRO A 94 -10.32 -6.78 4.28
C PRO A 94 -9.54 -7.56 5.37
N TRP A 95 -8.99 -8.74 5.03
CA TRP A 95 -8.17 -9.54 5.94
C TRP A 95 -6.68 -9.15 5.94
N ILE A 96 -6.25 -8.21 5.09
CA ILE A 96 -4.90 -7.64 5.17
C ILE A 96 -4.97 -6.47 6.15
N ILE A 97 -4.72 -6.76 7.42
CA ILE A 97 -4.63 -5.76 8.49
C ILE A 97 -3.35 -4.92 8.35
N ASN A 98 -3.41 -3.66 8.79
CA ASN A 98 -2.27 -2.72 8.72
C ASN A 98 -1.02 -3.23 9.46
N GLU A 99 -1.17 -4.12 10.45
CA GLU A 99 -0.07 -4.77 11.18
C GLU A 99 0.78 -5.68 10.30
N ILE A 100 0.21 -6.26 9.23
CA ILE A 100 0.93 -7.12 8.28
C ILE A 100 1.75 -6.28 7.28
N ILE A 101 1.36 -5.02 7.08
CA ILE A 101 1.95 -4.12 6.06
C ILE A 101 3.15 -3.32 6.61
N ASN A 102 3.17 -3.03 7.91
CA ASN A 102 4.24 -2.26 8.57
C ASN A 102 5.48 -3.13 8.78
#